data_AF-A0A940TK42-F1
#
_entry.id   AF-A0A940TK42-F1
#
_cell.length_a   1.000
_cell.length_b   1.000
_cell.length_c   1.000
_cell.angle_alpha   90.00
_cell.angle_beta   90.00
_cell.angle_gamma   90.00
#
_symmetry.space_group_name_H-M   'P 1'
#
loop_
_entity.id
_entity.type
_entity.pdbx_description
1 polymer ?
#
loop_
_entity_poly.entity_id
_entity_poly.type
_entity_poly.pdbx_seq_one_letter_code
_entity_poly.pdbx_strand_id
1 'polypeptide(L)' 'MNSVENKADTFLRMIRRAQRGHLKVYLGYAAGVGKTYQMLLEGRRLKEEGIDVVVGLVETHGRIETERLLKGLEARQPQ' A
#
# COMPACT_ATOMS: atom_id res chain seq x y z
N MET A 1 18.93 38.37 11.01
CA MET A 1 18.90 36.94 11.44
C MET A 1 17.73 36.28 10.72
N ASN A 2 18.03 35.44 9.73
CA ASN A 2 17.24 35.29 8.49
C ASN A 2 16.03 34.34 8.59
N SER A 3 14.82 34.91 8.55
CA SER A 3 13.54 34.18 8.49
C SER A 3 13.30 33.45 7.16
N VAL A 4 14.10 33.69 6.12
CA VAL A 4 13.99 33.07 4.79
C VAL A 4 14.66 31.70 4.74
N GLU A 5 15.75 31.51 5.49
CA GLU A 5 16.54 30.27 5.55
C GLU A 5 15.71 29.11 6.15
N ASN A 6 14.83 29.42 7.11
CA ASN A 6 13.98 28.42 7.79
C ASN A 6 12.82 27.87 6.92
N LYS A 7 12.25 28.68 6.02
CA LYS A 7 11.13 28.25 5.16
C LYS A 7 11.59 27.31 4.04
N ALA A 8 12.70 27.65 3.40
CA ALA A 8 13.29 26.82 2.35
C ALA A 8 13.67 25.43 2.89
N ASP A 9 14.33 25.37 4.05
CA ASP A 9 14.68 24.11 4.70
C ASP A 9 13.47 23.27 5.09
N THR A 10 12.41 23.92 5.58
CA THR A 10 11.15 23.26 5.93
C THR A 10 10.47 22.67 4.71
N PHE A 11 10.40 23.41 3.61
CA PHE A 11 9.84 22.93 2.35
C PHE A 11 10.66 21.77 1.77
N LEU A 12 11.99 21.86 1.77
CA LEU A 12 12.88 20.77 1.35
C LEU A 12 12.71 19.51 2.21
N ARG A 13 12.49 19.66 3.52
CA ARG A 13 12.16 18.52 4.40
C ARG A 13 10.82 17.88 4.06
N MET A 14 9.81 18.67 3.70
CA MET A 14 8.50 18.16 3.29
C MET A 14 8.59 17.37 1.98
N ILE A 15 9.30 17.89 0.98
CA ILE A 15 9.54 17.18 -0.29
C ILE A 15 10.25 15.84 -0.04
N ARG A 16 11.34 15.85 0.74
CA ARG A 16 12.08 14.62 1.08
C ARG A 16 11.23 13.59 1.82
N ARG A 17 10.28 14.03 2.66
CA ARG A 17 9.33 13.13 3.33
C ARG A 17 8.31 12.54 2.36
N ALA A 18 7.80 13.35 1.42
CA ALA A 18 6.84 12.90 0.40
C ALA A 18 7.45 11.90 -0.59
N GLN A 19 8.77 11.91 -0.78
CA GLN A 19 9.48 10.93 -1.61
C GLN A 19 9.65 9.55 -0.97
N ARG A 20 9.35 9.39 0.33
CA ARG A 20 9.47 8.09 1.02
C ARG A 20 8.23 7.25 0.74
N GLY A 21 8.42 5.93 0.67
CA GLY A 21 7.30 4.99 0.66
C GLY A 21 6.45 5.11 1.93
N HIS A 22 5.15 4.84 1.78
CA HIS A 22 4.18 4.82 2.87
C HIS A 22 3.76 3.39 3.19
N LEU A 23 3.60 3.08 4.47
CA LEU A 23 3.05 1.80 4.93
C LEU A 23 1.61 2.00 5.40
N LYS A 24 0.65 1.38 4.72
CA LYS A 24 -0.76 1.31 5.13
C LYS A 24 -1.02 -0.03 5.81
N VAL A 25 -1.46 -0.01 7.08
CA VAL A 25 -1.76 -1.22 7.85
C VAL A 25 -3.26 -1.38 7.99
N TYR A 26 -3.79 -2.54 7.58
CA TYR A 26 -5.19 -2.91 7.79
C TYR A 26 -5.33 -3.69 9.10
N LEU A 27 -5.77 -3.02 10.17
CA LEU A 27 -5.99 -3.61 11.48
C LEU A 27 -7.40 -4.21 11.60
N GLY A 28 -7.57 -5.22 12.46
CA GLY A 28 -8.87 -5.85 12.66
C GLY A 28 -8.91 -6.65 13.96
N TYR A 29 -10.07 -6.61 14.62
CA TYR A 29 -10.27 -7.09 15.99
C TYR A 29 -10.27 -8.62 16.14
N ALA A 30 -10.43 -9.37 15.05
CA ALA A 30 -10.45 -10.83 15.07
C ALA A 30 -9.91 -11.46 13.77
N ALA A 31 -9.72 -12.78 13.79
CA ALA A 31 -9.44 -13.57 12.60
C ALA A 31 -10.65 -13.53 11.65
N GLY A 32 -10.38 -13.41 10.36
CA GLY A 32 -11.43 -13.48 9.34
C GLY A 32 -12.27 -12.23 9.12
N VAL A 33 -12.06 -11.14 9.87
CA VAL A 33 -12.76 -9.84 9.74
C VAL A 33 -12.52 -9.10 8.42
N GLY A 34 -11.78 -9.69 7.48
CA GLY A 34 -11.64 -9.15 6.12
C GLY A 34 -10.40 -8.30 5.84
N LYS A 35 -9.38 -8.29 6.73
CA LYS A 35 -8.14 -7.51 6.53
C LYS A 35 -7.48 -7.74 5.16
N THR A 36 -7.20 -9.00 4.84
CA THR A 36 -6.59 -9.38 3.55
C THR A 36 -7.50 -9.04 2.37
N TYR A 37 -8.81 -9.24 2.52
CA TYR A 37 -9.77 -8.93 1.46
C TYR A 37 -9.80 -7.43 1.12
N GLN A 38 -9.91 -6.57 2.14
CA GLN A 38 -9.87 -5.11 1.96
C GLN A 38 -8.53 -4.63 1.39
N MET A 39 -7.41 -5.22 1.85
CA MET A 39 -6.09 -4.94 1.30
C MET A 39 -6.02 -5.25 -0.21
N LEU A 40 -6.55 -6.38 -0.65
CA LEU A 40 -6.55 -6.77 -2.06
C LEU A 40 -7.53 -5.95 -2.92
N LEU A 41 -8.69 -5.56 -2.37
CA LEU A 41 -9.62 -4.64 -3.05
C LEU A 41 -8.94 -3.31 -3.37
N GLU A 42 -8.22 -2.73 -2.40
CA GLU A 42 -7.45 -1.52 -2.63
C GLU A 42 -6.34 -1.74 -3.67
N GLY A 43 -5.64 -2.87 -3.62
CA GLY A 43 -4.64 -3.22 -4.63
C GLY A 43 -5.20 -3.25 -6.05
N ARG A 44 -6.41 -3.79 -6.25
CA ARG A 44 -7.09 -3.76 -7.55
C ARG A 44 -7.47 -2.34 -7.96
N ARG A 45 -8.05 -1.56 -7.05
CA ARG A 45 -8.40 -0.16 -7.32
C ARG A 45 -7.18 0.64 -7.77
N LEU A 46 -6.05 0.48 -7.08
CA LEU A 46 -4.80 1.14 -7.45
C LEU A 46 -4.28 0.69 -8.83
N LYS A 47 -4.37 -0.61 -9.15
CA LYS A 47 -4.00 -1.13 -10.46
C LYS A 47 -4.90 -0.57 -11.58
N GLU A 48 -6.20 -0.48 -11.33
CA GLU A 48 -7.19 0.13 -12.24
C GLU A 48 -6.93 1.63 -12.46
N GLU A 49 -6.38 2.32 -11.46
CA GLU A 49 -5.89 3.70 -11.55
C GLU A 49 -4.52 3.84 -12.26
N GLY A 50 -3.96 2.74 -12.74
CA GLY A 50 -2.68 2.72 -13.47
C GLY A 50 -1.44 2.75 -12.56
N ILE A 51 -1.61 2.56 -11.25
CA ILE A 51 -0.48 2.41 -10.33
C ILE A 51 0.13 1.01 -10.50
N ASP A 52 1.45 0.94 -10.48
CA ASP A 52 2.14 -0.35 -10.49
C ASP A 52 1.98 -1.04 -9.13
N VAL A 53 1.42 -2.25 -9.16
CA VAL A 53 1.01 -3.01 -7.97
C VAL A 53 1.53 -4.43 -8.11
N VAL A 54 2.31 -4.83 -7.12
CA VAL A 54 2.87 -6.18 -6.99
C VAL A 54 2.47 -6.77 -5.65
N VAL A 55 1.98 -8.00 -5.68
CA VAL A 55 1.72 -8.81 -4.48
C VAL A 55 2.99 -9.60 -4.16
N GLY A 56 3.66 -9.23 -3.07
CA GLY A 56 4.85 -9.94 -2.58
C GLY A 56 4.51 -11.24 -1.84
N LEU A 57 3.52 -11.18 -0.94
CA LEU A 57 3.01 -12.32 -0.18
C LEU A 57 1.53 -12.11 0.14
N VAL A 58 0.76 -13.18 0.05
CA VAL A 58 -0.65 -13.19 0.43
C VAL A 58 -1.06 -14.58 0.92
N GLU A 59 -1.80 -14.62 2.02
CA GLU A 59 -2.37 -15.85 2.56
C GLU A 59 -3.90 -15.77 2.49
N THR A 60 -4.50 -16.47 1.54
CA THR A 60 -5.96 -16.46 1.34
C THR A 60 -6.71 -17.36 2.32
N HIS A 61 -6.00 -18.30 2.95
CA HIS A 61 -6.56 -19.29 3.86
C HIS A 61 -7.75 -20.07 3.24
N GLY A 62 -7.68 -20.37 1.93
CA GLY A 62 -8.70 -21.11 1.18
C GLY A 62 -9.99 -20.34 0.87
N ARG A 63 -10.00 -19.01 1.07
CA ARG A 63 -11.17 -18.17 0.79
C ARG A 63 -11.24 -17.84 -0.70
N ILE A 64 -12.16 -18.49 -1.41
CA ILE A 64 -12.37 -18.36 -2.86
C ILE A 64 -12.55 -16.90 -3.29
N GLU A 65 -13.32 -16.10 -2.56
CA GLU A 65 -13.55 -14.69 -2.91
C GLU A 65 -12.26 -13.86 -2.84
N THR A 66 -11.43 -14.10 -1.82
CA THR A 66 -10.13 -13.46 -1.68
C THR A 66 -9.17 -13.87 -2.79
N GLU A 67 -9.17 -15.15 -3.17
CA GLU A 67 -8.35 -15.66 -4.28
C GLU A 67 -8.73 -15.05 -5.63
N ARG A 68 -10.02 -14.79 -5.85
CA ARG A 68 -10.47 -14.09 -7.06
C ARG A 68 -9.91 -12.68 -7.15
N LEU A 69 -9.72 -12.00 -6.01
CA LEU A 69 -9.14 -10.66 -6.01
C LEU A 69 -7.68 -10.65 -6.49
N LEU A 70 -6.94 -11.74 -6.32
CA LEU A 70 -5.58 -11.88 -6.83
C LEU A 70 -5.52 -11.99 -8.35
N LYS A 71 -6.58 -12.47 -9.00
CA LYS A 71 -6.63 -12.58 -10.47
C LYS A 71 -6.56 -11.19 -11.09
N GLY A 72 -5.46 -10.91 -11.80
CA GLY A 72 -5.20 -9.63 -12.46
C GLY A 72 -4.20 -8.73 -11.73
N LEU A 73 -3.75 -9.12 -10.54
CA LEU A 73 -2.59 -8.49 -9.89
C LEU A 73 -1.33 -9.27 -10.24
N GLU A 74 -0.22 -8.57 -10.40
CA GLU A 74 1.09 -9.22 -10.52
C GLU A 74 1.47 -9.83 -9.16
N ALA A 75 1.91 -11.08 -9.15
CA ALA A 75 2.40 -11.76 -7.96
C ALA A 75 3.85 -12.19 -8.17
N ARG A 76 4.76 -11.69 -7.32
CA ARG A 76 6.19 -11.97 -7.39
C ARG A 76 6.71 -12.30 -6.00
N GLN A 77 7.25 -13.50 -5.82
CA GLN A 77 7.89 -13.85 -4.57
C GLN A 77 9.20 -13.05 -4.41
N PRO A 78 9.48 -12.51 -3.22
CA PRO A 78 10.77 -11.89 -2.95
C PRO A 78 11.89 -12.93 -3.10
N GLN A 79 12.97 -12.55 -3.79
CA GLN A 79 14.19 -13.35 -3.94
C GLN A 79 15.11 -13.20 -2.72
#